data_AF-A0A3P8X237-F1
#
_entry.id   AF-A0A3P8X237-F1
#
_cell.length_a   1.000
_cell.length_b   1.000
_cell.length_c   1.000
_cell.angle_alpha   90.00
_cell.angle_beta   90.00
_cell.angle_gamma   90.00
#
_symmetry.space_group_name_H-M   'P 1'
#
loop_
_entity.id
_entity.type
_entity.pdbx_description
1 polymer ?
#
loop_
_entity_poly.entity_id
_entity_poly.type
_entity_poly.pdbx_seq_one_letter_code
_entity_poly.pdbx_strand_id
1 'polypeptide(L)' 'PDPLPPVLFVDVNECEETNGGCEALCCNTIGSFYCRCPPGHVLTEDGRTCRGEYQNPLPAPLHQHQGLVLL' A
#
# COMPACT_ATOMS: atom_id res chain seq x y z
N PRO A 1 12.05 -33.24 -10.76
CA PRO A 1 10.87 -32.37 -10.88
C PRO A 1 10.09 -32.42 -9.56
N ASP A 2 10.36 -31.45 -8.69
CA ASP A 2 9.68 -31.35 -7.41
C ASP A 2 8.17 -31.21 -7.62
N PRO A 3 7.33 -32.06 -6.99
CA PRO A 3 5.91 -31.83 -6.98
C PRO A 3 5.69 -30.62 -6.07
N LEU A 4 5.32 -29.47 -6.65
CA LEU A 4 4.87 -28.36 -5.82
C LEU A 4 3.76 -28.90 -4.87
N PRO A 5 3.84 -28.62 -3.56
CA PRO A 5 2.82 -29.07 -2.61
C PRO A 5 1.46 -28.52 -3.03
N PRO A 6 0.33 -29.03 -2.49
CA PRO A 6 -0.96 -28.49 -2.84
C PRO A 6 -0.91 -27.01 -2.44
N VAL A 7 -0.88 -26.13 -3.41
CA VAL A 7 -1.48 -24.82 -3.22
C VAL A 7 -2.90 -25.13 -2.63
N LEU A 8 -3.55 -24.23 -1.88
CA LEU A 8 -5.04 -24.20 -1.86
C LEU A 8 -5.86 -25.15 -0.94
N PHE A 9 -5.46 -25.57 0.28
CA PHE A 9 -6.52 -25.82 1.27
C PHE A 9 -7.04 -24.44 1.68
N VAL A 10 -8.05 -23.97 0.94
CA VAL A 10 -8.61 -22.60 0.86
C VAL A 10 -7.96 -21.62 1.83
N ASP A 11 -7.11 -20.76 1.28
CA ASP A 11 -6.60 -19.59 1.97
C ASP A 11 -7.79 -18.79 2.55
N VAL A 12 -7.72 -18.50 3.85
CA VAL A 12 -8.74 -17.68 4.50
C VAL A 12 -8.43 -16.25 4.13
N ASN A 13 -9.32 -15.59 3.40
CA ASN A 13 -9.16 -14.18 3.11
C ASN A 13 -9.51 -13.36 4.36
N GLU A 14 -8.51 -13.01 5.16
CA GLU A 14 -8.73 -12.22 6.38
C GLU A 14 -9.24 -10.80 6.09
N CYS A 15 -9.10 -10.31 4.84
CA CYS A 15 -9.65 -9.02 4.44
C CYS A 15 -11.18 -9.01 4.39
N GLU A 16 -11.83 -10.16 4.23
CA GLU A 16 -13.31 -10.25 4.27
C GLU A 16 -13.84 -10.05 5.70
N GLU A 17 -13.00 -10.26 6.72
CA GLU A 17 -13.35 -10.04 8.11
C GLU A 17 -12.78 -8.71 8.60
N THR A 18 -13.65 -7.70 8.78
CA THR A 18 -13.25 -6.40 9.34
C THR A 18 -12.06 -5.76 8.61
N ASN A 19 -11.91 -6.00 7.29
CA ASN A 19 -10.79 -5.51 6.49
C ASN A 19 -9.42 -5.95 7.03
N GLY A 20 -9.31 -7.13 7.64
CA GLY A 20 -8.08 -7.60 8.30
C GLY A 20 -7.64 -6.71 9.48
N GLY A 21 -8.51 -5.82 9.96
CA GLY A 21 -8.16 -4.77 10.92
C GLY A 21 -7.31 -3.64 10.33
N CYS A 22 -7.19 -3.54 9.01
CA CYS A 22 -6.53 -2.42 8.33
C CYS A 22 -7.37 -1.15 8.41
N GLU A 23 -6.72 -0.01 8.67
CA GLU A 23 -7.38 1.31 8.65
C GLU A 23 -7.86 1.69 7.24
N ALA A 24 -7.06 1.37 6.22
CA ALA A 24 -7.34 1.72 4.83
C ALA A 24 -7.58 0.49 3.94
N LEU A 25 -6.55 -0.04 3.28
CA LEU A 25 -6.70 -1.13 2.32
C LEU A 25 -6.08 -2.42 2.86
N CYS A 26 -6.84 -3.51 2.88
CA CYS A 26 -6.31 -4.85 3.12
C CYS A 26 -5.95 -5.55 1.80
N CYS A 27 -4.78 -6.18 1.76
CA CYS A 27 -4.27 -6.95 0.63
C CYS A 27 -4.07 -8.40 1.04
N ASN A 28 -4.99 -9.28 0.62
CA ASN A 28 -4.89 -10.72 0.90
C ASN A 28 -3.74 -11.37 0.12
N THR A 29 -3.05 -12.32 0.74
CA THR A 29 -1.98 -13.12 0.16
C THR A 29 -2.16 -14.58 0.55
N ILE A 30 -1.52 -15.51 -0.15
CA ILE A 30 -1.63 -16.92 0.25
C ILE A 30 -0.91 -17.12 1.59
N GLY A 31 -1.66 -17.44 2.63
CA GLY A 31 -1.22 -17.69 4.00
C GLY A 31 -1.10 -16.46 4.88
N SER A 32 -1.51 -15.27 4.43
CA SER A 32 -1.48 -14.03 5.23
C SER A 32 -2.18 -12.86 4.53
N PHE A 33 -2.09 -11.66 5.12
CA PHE A 33 -2.49 -10.41 4.48
C PHE A 33 -1.56 -9.27 4.93
N TYR A 34 -1.63 -8.13 4.26
CA TYR A 34 -0.97 -6.90 4.71
C TYR A 34 -1.84 -5.68 4.43
N CYS A 35 -1.67 -4.64 5.25
CA CYS A 35 -2.36 -3.37 5.08
C CYS A 35 -1.57 -2.42 4.18
N ARG A 36 -2.27 -1.60 3.41
CA ARG A 36 -1.70 -0.57 2.54
C ARG A 36 -2.42 0.75 2.74
N CYS A 37 -1.64 1.82 2.79
CA CYS A 37 -2.15 3.18 2.95
C CYS A 37 -2.43 3.86 1.60
N PRO A 38 -3.36 4.85 1.57
CA PRO A 38 -3.58 5.67 0.40
C PRO A 38 -2.35 6.54 0.09
N PRO A 39 -2.25 7.11 -1.12
CA PRO A 39 -1.18 8.04 -1.45
C PRO A 39 -1.02 9.16 -0.42
N GLY A 40 0.23 9.50 -0.09
CA GLY A 40 0.57 10.52 0.92
C GLY A 40 0.41 10.05 2.38
N HIS A 41 0.26 8.76 2.62
CA HIS A 41 0.21 8.17 3.95
C HIS A 41 1.16 6.97 4.04
N VAL A 42 1.69 6.74 5.23
CA VAL A 42 2.60 5.63 5.54
C VAL A 42 1.98 4.74 6.60
N LEU A 43 2.18 3.44 6.43
CA LEU A 43 1.76 2.42 7.38
C LEU A 43 2.58 2.57 8.67
N THR A 44 1.93 2.61 9.83
CA THR A 44 2.64 2.72 11.10
C THR A 44 3.24 1.38 11.54
N GLU A 45 3.97 1.38 12.66
CA GLU A 45 4.65 0.20 13.20
C GLU A 45 3.68 -0.91 13.65
N ASP A 46 2.39 -0.59 13.85
CA ASP A 46 1.36 -1.59 14.14
C ASP A 46 0.96 -2.42 12.91
N GLY A 47 1.43 -2.04 11.72
CA GLY A 47 1.14 -2.70 10.46
C GLY A 47 -0.30 -2.57 9.98
N ARG A 48 -1.11 -1.68 10.59
CA ARG A 48 -2.56 -1.57 10.36
C ARG A 48 -3.05 -0.15 10.14
N THR A 49 -2.50 0.81 10.88
CA THR A 49 -2.92 2.21 10.82
C THR A 49 -2.07 3.03 9.84
N CYS A 50 -2.64 4.11 9.35
CA CYS A 50 -2.05 5.01 8.38
C CYS A 50 -1.80 6.38 9.01
N ARG A 51 -0.57 6.87 8.89
CA ARG A 51 -0.23 8.24 9.29
C ARG A 51 0.06 9.06 8.05
N GLY A 52 -0.58 10.23 7.95
CA GLY A 52 -0.30 11.17 6.87
C GLY A 52 1.16 11.62 6.87
N GLU A 53 1.76 11.68 5.67
CA GLU A 53 3.12 12.17 5.47
C GLU A 53 3.21 13.70 5.41
N TYR A 54 2.19 14.44 5.87
CA TYR A 54 2.16 15.92 5.85
C TYR A 54 3.29 16.61 6.66
N GLN A 55 4.21 15.84 7.26
CA GLN A 55 5.41 16.34 7.94
C GLN A 55 6.70 16.17 7.11
N ASN A 56 6.60 15.62 5.89
CA ASN A 56 7.65 15.71 4.88
C ASN A 56 7.07 16.45 3.67
N PRO A 57 7.30 17.77 3.52
CA PRO A 57 6.92 18.45 2.29
C PRO A 57 7.57 17.70 1.12
N LEU A 58 6.74 17.20 0.20
CA LEU A 58 7.20 16.77 -1.12
C LEU A 58 8.20 17.81 -1.64
N PRO A 59 9.29 17.42 -2.33
CA PRO A 59 10.05 18.40 -3.08
C PRO A 59 9.03 19.12 -3.98
N ALA A 60 8.92 20.44 -3.81
CA ALA A 60 8.11 21.27 -4.68
C ALA A 60 8.36 20.82 -6.13
N PRO A 61 7.34 20.75 -7.01
CA PRO A 61 7.61 20.53 -8.41
C PRO A 61 8.69 21.54 -8.83
N LEU A 62 9.86 21.03 -9.21
CA LEU A 62 10.97 21.82 -9.74
C LEU A 62 10.39 22.69 -10.84
N HIS A 63 10.34 24.00 -10.59
CA HIS A 63 10.17 25.11 -11.52
C HIS A 63 9.33 24.80 -12.77
N GLN A 64 8.18 25.48 -12.90
CA GLN A 64 7.70 25.91 -14.22
C GLN A 64 8.70 26.93 -14.80
N HIS A 65 9.86 26.45 -15.26
CA HIS A 65 10.70 27.23 -16.16
C HIS A 65 9.84 27.51 -17.39
N GLN A 66 9.45 28.77 -17.55
CA GLN A 66 8.89 29.32 -18.77
C GLN A 66 9.81 28.91 -19.94
N GLY A 67 9.41 27.87 -20.66
CA GLY A 67 9.92 27.58 -21.98
C GLY A 67 9.36 28.64 -22.92
N LEU A 68 10.15 29.69 -23.15
CA LEU A 68 9.99 30.59 -24.28
C LEU A 68 9.97 29.72 -25.54
N VAL A 69 8.81 29.55 -26.16
CA VAL A 69 8.72 29.09 -27.54
C VAL A 69 9.30 30.23 -28.37
N LEU A 70 10.58 30.12 -28.75
CA LEU A 70 11.12 30.97 -29.81
C LEU A 70 10.35 30.64 -31.09
N LEU A 71 9.89 31.71 -31.75
CA LEU A 71 9.17 31.74 -33.03
C LEU A 71 9.85 30.91 -34.12
#